data_AF-A0A522QE65-F1
#
_entry.id   AF-A0A522QE65-F1
#
_cell.length_a   1.000
_cell.length_b   1.000
_cell.length_c   1.000
_cell.angle_alpha   90.00
_cell.angle_beta   90.00
_cell.angle_gamma   90.00
#
_symmetry.space_group_name_H-M   'P 1'
#
loop_
_entity.id
_entity.type
_entity.pdbx_description
1 polymer ?
#
loop_
_entity_poly.entity_id
_entity_poly.type
_entity_poly.pdbx_seq_one_letter_code
_entity_poly.pdbx_strand_id
1 'polypeptide(L)' 'MHRRTRVSAETLKRVSEQLAGIPVTSTLAEAHVDAIEALMRGVDDLRRLPLKELEPAVMFTPEEDLR' A
#
# COMPACT_ATOMS: atom_id res chain seq x y z
N MET A 1 2.25 -1.24 -20.58
CA MET A 1 1.86 -0.42 -19.41
C MET A 1 0.86 -1.23 -18.59
N HIS A 2 1.17 -1.55 -17.34
CA HIS A 2 0.23 -2.25 -16.47
C HIS A 2 -0.86 -1.26 -16.05
N ARG A 3 -2.10 -1.53 -16.46
CA ARG A 3 -3.26 -0.74 -16.06
C ARG A 3 -3.66 -1.17 -14.66
N ARG A 4 -3.69 -0.23 -13.71
CA ARG A 4 -4.11 -0.51 -12.34
C ARG A 4 -5.59 -0.89 -12.28
N THR A 5 -5.91 -1.85 -11.42
CA THR A 5 -7.29 -2.11 -11.00
C THR A 5 -7.63 -1.21 -9.82
N ARG A 6 -8.81 -0.57 -9.86
CA ARG A 6 -9.31 0.25 -8.74
C ARG A 6 -9.42 -0.60 -7.47
N VAL A 7 -9.14 0.01 -6.31
CA VAL A 7 -9.33 -0.64 -5.01
C VAL A 7 -10.82 -0.85 -4.75
N SER A 8 -11.22 -2.05 -4.36
CA SER A 8 -12.59 -2.38 -3.95
C SER A 8 -12.70 -2.47 -2.42
N ALA A 9 -13.93 -2.35 -1.89
CA ALA A 9 -14.19 -2.55 -0.46
C ALA A 9 -13.81 -3.97 0.00
N GLU A 10 -14.02 -4.98 -0.85
CA GLU A 10 -13.56 -6.35 -0.61
C GLU A 10 -12.04 -6.44 -0.47
N THR A 11 -11.30 -5.70 -1.31
CA THR A 11 -9.83 -5.63 -1.21
C THR A 11 -9.41 -5.06 0.15
N LEU A 12 -10.05 -3.97 0.60
CA LEU A 12 -9.75 -3.37 1.90
C LEU A 12 -10.05 -4.32 3.05
N LYS A 13 -11.19 -4.99 3.01
CA LYS A 13 -11.59 -5.95 4.04
C LYS A 13 -10.58 -7.08 4.16
N ARG A 14 -10.21 -7.69 3.01
CA ARG A 14 -9.24 -8.78 2.96
C ARG A 14 -7.86 -8.34 3.45
N VAL A 15 -7.39 -7.17 3.02
CA VAL A 15 -6.07 -6.65 3.42
C VAL A 15 -6.03 -6.32 4.92
N SER A 16 -7.08 -5.69 5.45
CA SER A 16 -7.17 -5.34 6.86
C SER A 16 -7.18 -6.58 7.76
N GLU A 17 -7.93 -7.62 7.36
CA GLU A 17 -7.98 -8.89 8.08
C GLU A 17 -6.64 -9.66 8.00
N GLN A 18 -6.04 -9.73 6.82
CA GLN A 18 -4.84 -10.54 6.59
C GLN A 18 -3.55 -9.90 7.07
N LEU A 19 -3.39 -8.57 6.93
CA LEU A 19 -2.13 -7.88 7.22
C LEU A 19 -2.17 -7.12 8.55
N ALA A 20 -3.31 -6.51 8.88
CA ALA A 20 -3.44 -5.76 10.13
C ALA A 20 -4.03 -6.60 11.26
N GLY A 21 -4.64 -7.75 10.97
CA GLY A 21 -5.38 -8.54 11.95
C GLY A 21 -6.61 -7.80 12.51
N ILE A 22 -7.06 -6.74 11.83
CA ILE A 22 -8.18 -5.90 12.26
C ILE A 22 -9.32 -6.13 11.28
N PRO A 23 -10.37 -6.86 11.67
CA PRO A 23 -11.54 -7.03 10.82
C PRO A 23 -12.27 -5.69 10.68
N VAL A 24 -12.55 -5.29 9.45
CA VAL A 24 -13.36 -4.09 9.13
C VAL A 24 -14.69 -4.50 8.54
N THR A 25 -15.74 -3.78 8.92
CA THR A 25 -17.08 -3.99 8.35
C THR A 25 -17.13 -3.55 6.90
N SER A 26 -18.06 -4.10 6.12
CA SER A 26 -18.24 -3.70 4.72
C SER A 26 -18.53 -2.20 4.58
N THR A 27 -19.35 -1.64 5.47
CA THR A 27 -19.68 -0.20 5.49
C THR A 27 -18.45 0.67 5.74
N LEU A 28 -17.58 0.26 6.68
CA LEU A 28 -16.34 0.99 6.95
C LEU A 28 -15.36 0.89 5.78
N ALA A 29 -15.25 -0.30 5.18
CA ALA A 29 -14.43 -0.51 4.00
C ALA A 29 -14.89 0.37 2.83
N GLU A 30 -16.20 0.40 2.53
CA GLU A 30 -16.80 1.25 1.50
C GLU A 30 -16.52 2.73 1.74
N ALA A 31 -16.67 3.21 2.98
CA ALA A 31 -16.39 4.59 3.34
C ALA A 31 -14.92 5.01 3.14
N HIS A 32 -14.00 4.05 3.01
CA HIS A 32 -12.56 4.31 2.88
C HIS A 32 -12.00 3.98 1.49
N VAL A 33 -12.79 3.37 0.59
CA VAL A 33 -12.35 3.00 -0.76
C VAL A 33 -11.76 4.20 -1.50
N ASP A 34 -12.46 5.34 -1.49
CA ASP A 34 -12.03 6.51 -2.27
C ASP A 34 -10.77 7.18 -1.72
N ALA A 35 -10.63 7.22 -0.39
CA ALA A 35 -9.43 7.74 0.26
C ALA A 35 -8.20 6.89 -0.09
N ILE A 36 -8.33 5.56 -0.01
CA ILE A 36 -7.24 4.65 -0.37
C ILE A 36 -6.95 4.67 -1.87
N GLU A 37 -7.98 4.76 -2.71
CA GLU A 37 -7.83 4.87 -4.16
C GLU A 37 -7.03 6.12 -4.56
N ALA A 38 -7.26 7.25 -3.87
CA ALA A 38 -6.49 8.48 -4.05
C ALA A 38 -5.02 8.31 -3.66
N LEU A 39 -4.73 7.71 -2.50
CA LEU A 39 -3.36 7.39 -2.09
C LEU A 39 -2.66 6.49 -3.11
N MET A 40 -3.33 5.44 -3.56
CA MET A 40 -2.78 4.49 -4.52
C MET A 40 -2.46 5.14 -5.87
N ARG A 41 -3.16 6.24 -6.24
CA ARG A 41 -2.82 7.00 -7.47
C ARG A 41 -1.47 7.69 -7.32
N GLY A 42 -1.20 8.31 -6.18
CA GLY A 42 0.14 8.87 -5.90
C GLY A 42 1.24 7.80 -5.93
N VAL A 43 0.97 6.60 -5.40
CA VAL A 43 1.91 5.47 -5.49
C VAL A 43 2.14 5.03 -6.94
N ASP A 44 1.11 5.04 -7.78
CA ASP A 44 1.24 4.72 -9.21
C ASP A 44 2.10 5.73 -9.95
N ASP A 45 2.00 7.02 -9.60
CA ASP A 45 2.85 8.07 -10.16
C ASP A 45 4.33 7.86 -9.77
N LEU A 46 4.60 7.48 -8.52
CA LEU A 46 5.96 7.14 -8.07
C LEU A 46 6.54 5.95 -8.82
N ARG A 47 5.74 4.93 -9.13
CA ARG A 47 6.18 3.75 -9.90
C ARG A 47 6.56 4.07 -11.35
N ARG A 48 6.09 5.19 -11.89
CA ARG A 48 6.41 5.63 -13.26
C ARG A 48 7.72 6.41 -13.33
N LEU A 49 8.33 6.73 -12.20
CA LEU A 49 9.63 7.39 -12.17
C LEU A 49 10.69 6.49 -12.82
N PRO A 50 11.65 7.05 -13.57
CA PRO A 50 12.72 6.30 -14.22
C PRO A 50 13.80 5.90 -13.20
N LEU A 51 13.46 4.99 -12.28
CA LEU A 51 14.33 4.58 -11.17
C LEU A 51 15.38 3.53 -11.56
N LYS A 52 15.42 3.09 -12.83
CA LYS A 52 16.26 1.96 -13.29
C LYS A 52 17.77 2.19 -13.12
N GLU A 53 18.21 3.43 -13.02
CA GLU A 53 19.62 3.81 -12.91
C GLU A 53 19.97 4.42 -11.54
N LEU A 54 19.02 4.42 -10.60
CA LEU A 54 19.24 4.95 -9.26
C LEU A 54 19.55 3.82 -8.29
N GLU A 55 20.70 3.89 -7.63
CA GLU A 55 20.99 3.01 -6.49
C GLU A 55 19.97 3.30 -5.37
N PRO A 56 19.42 2.26 -4.72
CA PRO A 56 18.54 2.45 -3.56
C PRO A 56 19.28 3.23 -2.47
N ALA A 57 18.56 4.12 -1.79
CA ALA A 57 19.13 4.82 -0.64
C ALA A 57 19.60 3.81 0.42
N VAL A 58 20.83 4.00 0.92
CA VAL A 58 21.37 3.17 2.00
C VAL A 58 20.55 3.45 3.26
N MET A 59 19.65 2.52 3.59
CA MET A 59 18.91 2.54 4.84
C MET A 59 19.81 1.98 5.94
N PHE A 60 20.23 2.83 6.87
CA PHE A 60 20.85 2.36 8.10
C PHE A 60 19.77 1.72 8.97
N THR A 61 19.74 0.40 9.03
CA THR A 61 18.93 -0.35 9.99
C THR A 61 19.88 -0.73 11.12
N PRO A 62 19.83 -0.09 12.30
CA PRO A 62 20.60 -0.57 13.44
C PRO A 62 20.15 -2.00 13.73
N GLU A 63 21.06 -2.96 13.67
CA GLU A 63 20.79 -4.31 14.14
C GLU A 63 20.37 -4.20 15.60
N GLU A 64 19.16 -4.65 15.94
CA GLU A 64 18.81 -4.89 17.33
C GLU A 64 19.76 -5.99 17.83
N ASP A 65 20.76 -5.57 18.60
CA ASP A 65 21.66 -6.44 19.34
C ASP A 65 20.79 -7.18 20.38
N LEU A 66 20.10 -8.24 19.94
CA LEU A 66 19.32 -9.16 20.77
C LEU A 66 20.33 -9.97 21.61
N ARG A 67 20.80 -9.36 22.70
CA ARG A 67 21.49 -10.05 23.80
C ARG A 67 20.53 -10.28 24.96
#